data_AF-A0A7S4FVV7-F1
#
_entry.id   AF-A0A7S4FVV7-F1
#
_cell.length_a   1.000
_cell.length_b   1.000
_cell.length_c   1.000
_cell.angle_alpha   90.00
_cell.angle_beta   90.00
_cell.angle_gamma   90.00
#
_symmetry.space_group_name_H-M   'P 1'
#
loop_
_entity.id
_entity.type
_entity.pdbx_description
1 polymer ?
#
loop_
_entity_poly.entity_id
_entity_poly.type
_entity_poly.pdbx_seq_one_letter_code
_entity_poly.pdbx_strand_id
1 'polypeptide(L)'
;TDLEDQARLFPKGLTFDKPEQQEKWVRNWLRDKANLSKEDATNFKMKFYPARYSPLLGSVFHRQVMVDLTSDKVIPDAEADVAILEEPEHLNWFHHGGRWTDQFSHVVGIVHTNYLEYSQKDDQRDFLVSAGQPVVTSLLNQITCQFTDVNIKLSGVLMKLPRDKVMNVNGVQPRFLDIGKKVHADLQRPNSKSPFPKGAYFLGKALWAKGYTEFLEAYNELQDRWPGELDLYGSGEDQEAIREAAEKAGAPFTFHEGTDHAGPEIQQYKVFVNPSQSEVLCTATAEALAMGKVCVIAKHTSNEFFEQFSNVYTFSNPQELRERLQKALQEDPKPLSDDERRIL
;
A
#
# COMPACT_ATOMS: atom_id res chain seq x y z
N THR A 1 -7.52 -19.79 -7.26
CA THR A 1 -6.27 -19.61 -8.03
C THR A 1 -5.53 -20.92 -8.07
N ASP A 2 -4.89 -21.29 -9.19
CA ASP A 2 -4.10 -22.53 -9.26
C ASP A 2 -2.81 -22.43 -8.44
N LEU A 3 -2.14 -23.57 -8.19
CA LEU A 3 -0.97 -23.61 -7.31
C LEU A 3 0.21 -22.80 -7.86
N GLU A 4 0.35 -22.70 -9.18
CA GLU A 4 1.41 -21.92 -9.83
C GLU A 4 1.22 -20.42 -9.59
N ASP A 5 0.01 -19.92 -9.80
CA ASP A 5 -0.34 -18.54 -9.51
C ASP A 5 -0.24 -18.25 -8.00
N GLN A 6 -0.68 -19.17 -7.13
CA GLN A 6 -0.57 -19.00 -5.67
C GLN A 6 0.88 -18.86 -5.20
N ALA A 7 1.81 -19.63 -5.79
CA ALA A 7 3.23 -19.54 -5.46
C ALA A 7 3.85 -18.18 -5.81
N ARG A 8 3.24 -17.42 -6.72
CA ARG A 8 3.63 -16.05 -7.06
C ARG A 8 3.01 -15.00 -6.13
N LEU A 9 1.81 -15.28 -5.62
CA LEU A 9 1.02 -14.34 -4.82
C LEU A 9 1.36 -14.38 -3.33
N PHE A 10 1.56 -15.57 -2.77
CA PHE A 10 1.77 -15.73 -1.34
C PHE A 10 3.25 -15.86 -0.98
N PRO A 11 3.67 -15.31 0.17
CA PRO A 11 5.07 -15.35 0.58
C PRO A 11 5.51 -16.78 0.92
N LYS A 12 6.82 -17.03 0.79
CA LYS A 12 7.52 -18.23 1.31
C LYS A 12 6.95 -19.56 0.80
N GLY A 13 6.45 -19.58 -0.44
CA GLY A 13 5.90 -20.79 -1.07
C GLY A 13 4.60 -21.28 -0.44
N LEU A 14 3.89 -20.42 0.30
CA LEU A 14 2.59 -20.74 0.86
C LEU A 14 1.58 -21.01 -0.27
N THR A 15 0.96 -22.17 -0.25
CA THR A 15 -0.09 -22.54 -1.21
C THR A 15 -1.20 -23.29 -0.49
N PHE A 16 -2.39 -23.30 -1.09
CA PHE A 16 -3.58 -23.95 -0.60
C PHE A 16 -4.15 -24.85 -1.68
N ASP A 17 -4.24 -26.15 -1.39
CA ASP A 17 -4.85 -27.13 -2.30
C ASP A 17 -6.37 -26.98 -2.36
N LYS A 18 -6.97 -26.48 -1.26
CA LYS A 18 -8.43 -26.35 -1.11
C LYS A 18 -8.83 -25.03 -0.43
N PRO A 19 -10.00 -24.45 -0.80
CA PRO A 19 -10.49 -23.22 -0.17
C PRO A 19 -10.58 -23.28 1.35
N GLU A 20 -10.92 -24.43 1.95
CA GLU A 20 -11.03 -24.56 3.41
C GLU A 20 -9.69 -24.39 4.13
N GLN A 21 -8.58 -24.74 3.48
CA GLN A 21 -7.24 -24.49 4.02
C GLN A 21 -6.92 -23.00 4.04
N GLN A 22 -7.23 -22.31 2.93
CA GLN A 22 -7.08 -20.86 2.83
C GLN A 22 -8.00 -20.16 3.84
N GLU A 23 -9.24 -20.59 3.98
CA GLU A 23 -10.19 -20.08 4.96
C GLU A 23 -9.65 -20.22 6.38
N LYS A 24 -9.17 -21.41 6.76
CA LYS A 24 -8.58 -21.63 8.08
C LYS A 24 -7.40 -20.69 8.33
N TRP A 25 -6.56 -20.49 7.32
CA TRP A 25 -5.44 -19.55 7.40
C TRP A 25 -5.91 -18.10 7.60
N VAL A 26 -6.91 -17.64 6.83
CA VAL A 26 -7.50 -16.30 6.98
C VAL A 26 -8.14 -16.14 8.36
N ARG A 27 -8.90 -17.12 8.86
CA ARG A 27 -9.51 -17.07 10.20
C ARG A 27 -8.47 -17.00 11.32
N ASN A 28 -7.34 -17.70 11.17
CA ASN A 28 -6.24 -17.57 12.12
C ASN A 28 -5.66 -16.16 12.07
N TRP A 29 -5.42 -15.62 10.88
CA TRP A 29 -4.93 -14.24 10.72
C TRP A 29 -5.89 -13.20 11.32
N LEU A 30 -7.20 -13.33 11.10
CA LEU A 30 -8.22 -12.42 11.65
C LEU A 30 -8.18 -12.37 13.18
N ARG A 31 -8.01 -13.52 13.84
CA ARG A 31 -7.92 -13.59 15.31
C ARG A 31 -6.56 -13.14 15.82
N ASP A 32 -5.48 -13.66 15.23
CA ASP A 32 -4.15 -13.58 15.82
C ASP A 32 -3.40 -12.29 15.41
N LYS A 33 -3.74 -11.71 14.25
CA LYS A 33 -3.05 -10.55 13.68
C LYS A 33 -3.94 -9.31 13.61
N ALA A 34 -5.15 -9.45 13.07
CA ALA A 34 -6.09 -8.33 13.00
C ALA A 34 -6.82 -8.07 14.32
N ASN A 35 -6.68 -8.96 15.31
CA ASN A 35 -7.26 -8.84 16.65
C ASN A 35 -8.78 -8.63 16.64
N LEU A 36 -9.48 -9.29 15.70
CA LEU A 36 -10.94 -9.35 15.75
C LEU A 36 -11.39 -10.21 16.93
N SER A 37 -12.56 -9.89 17.48
CA SER A 37 -13.17 -10.75 18.48
C SER A 37 -13.39 -12.16 17.90
N LYS A 38 -13.39 -13.17 18.77
CA LYS A 38 -13.66 -14.55 18.34
C LYS A 38 -15.02 -14.65 17.64
N GLU A 39 -16.00 -13.89 18.12
CA GLU A 39 -17.33 -13.81 17.53
C GLU A 39 -17.30 -13.22 16.12
N ASP A 40 -16.69 -12.05 15.94
CA ASP A 40 -16.60 -11.40 14.62
C ASP A 40 -15.83 -12.26 13.60
N ALA A 41 -14.69 -12.83 14.03
CA ALA A 41 -13.89 -13.71 13.19
C ALA A 41 -14.62 -15.01 12.81
N THR A 42 -15.58 -15.47 13.62
CA THR A 42 -16.44 -16.61 13.31
C THR A 42 -17.61 -16.21 12.41
N ASN A 43 -18.25 -15.08 12.69
CA ASN A 43 -19.41 -14.59 11.95
C ASN A 43 -19.05 -14.07 10.56
N PHE A 44 -17.78 -13.74 10.30
CA PHE A 44 -17.28 -13.41 8.96
C PHE A 44 -17.49 -14.59 8.00
N LYS A 45 -18.46 -14.43 7.09
CA LYS A 45 -18.77 -15.38 6.02
C LYS A 45 -17.79 -15.17 4.86
N MET A 46 -17.09 -16.22 4.45
CA MET A 46 -16.19 -16.18 3.30
C MET A 46 -16.76 -17.02 2.17
N LYS A 47 -16.71 -16.48 0.95
CA LYS A 47 -17.04 -17.20 -0.28
C LYS A 47 -15.87 -17.03 -1.24
N PHE A 48 -15.33 -18.16 -1.68
CA PHE A 48 -14.21 -18.17 -2.63
C PHE A 48 -14.77 -18.30 -4.05
N TYR A 49 -14.14 -17.61 -5.00
CA TYR A 49 -14.45 -17.72 -6.42
C TYR A 49 -13.19 -18.05 -7.23
N PRO A 50 -13.33 -18.69 -8.41
CA PRO A 50 -12.20 -18.95 -9.28
C PRO A 50 -11.58 -17.64 -9.79
N ALA A 51 -10.27 -17.48 -9.59
CA ALA A 51 -9.50 -16.34 -10.07
C ALA A 51 -8.16 -16.80 -10.68
N ARG A 52 -7.55 -15.94 -11.49
CA ARG A 52 -6.26 -16.17 -12.16
C ARG A 52 -5.36 -14.95 -12.01
N TYR A 53 -4.07 -15.18 -11.77
CA TYR A 53 -3.07 -14.12 -11.79
C TYR A 53 -2.68 -13.78 -13.24
N SER A 54 -2.59 -12.49 -13.54
CA SER A 54 -2.10 -11.97 -14.81
C SER A 54 -0.71 -11.37 -14.60
N PRO A 55 0.37 -12.05 -15.03
CA PRO A 55 1.72 -11.51 -14.93
C PRO A 55 1.88 -10.17 -15.67
N LEU A 56 1.18 -10.03 -16.81
CA LEU A 56 1.22 -8.82 -17.63
C LEU A 56 0.73 -7.56 -16.89
N LEU A 57 -0.21 -7.74 -15.96
CA LEU A 57 -0.87 -6.66 -15.22
C LEU A 57 -0.52 -6.69 -13.73
N GLY A 58 0.32 -7.64 -13.30
CA GLY A 58 0.66 -7.86 -11.90
C GLY A 58 -0.53 -8.03 -10.97
N SER A 59 -1.67 -8.51 -11.46
CA SER A 59 -2.97 -8.44 -10.76
C SER A 59 -3.78 -9.74 -10.88
N VAL A 60 -4.74 -9.94 -9.97
CA VAL A 60 -5.60 -11.14 -9.93
C VAL A 60 -6.98 -10.81 -10.51
N PHE A 61 -7.41 -11.55 -11.53
CA PHE A 61 -8.71 -11.34 -12.17
C PHE A 61 -9.66 -12.50 -11.91
N HIS A 62 -10.94 -12.18 -11.79
CA HIS A 62 -12.01 -13.18 -11.78
C HIS A 62 -11.96 -14.07 -13.03
N ARG A 63 -12.09 -15.40 -12.86
CA ARG A 63 -12.05 -16.36 -13.97
C ARG A 63 -13.46 -16.61 -14.51
N GLN A 64 -13.76 -15.85 -15.55
CA GLN A 64 -15.02 -15.71 -16.31
C GLN A 64 -15.92 -16.92 -16.54
N VAL A 65 -15.38 -18.14 -16.68
CA VAL A 65 -16.14 -19.23 -17.32
C VAL A 65 -17.06 -19.98 -16.35
N MET A 66 -16.95 -19.78 -15.03
CA MET A 66 -17.58 -20.72 -14.09
C MET A 66 -18.51 -20.13 -13.02
N VAL A 67 -18.48 -18.82 -12.75
CA VAL A 67 -19.30 -18.24 -11.66
C VAL A 67 -19.73 -16.81 -12.00
N ASP A 68 -21.04 -16.57 -11.98
CA ASP A 68 -21.63 -15.23 -11.91
C ASP A 68 -21.71 -14.82 -10.43
N LEU A 69 -20.83 -13.91 -10.01
CA LEU A 69 -20.80 -13.41 -8.64
C LEU A 69 -22.05 -12.61 -8.27
N THR A 70 -22.75 -12.08 -9.28
CA THR A 70 -23.99 -11.30 -9.14
C THR A 70 -25.26 -12.16 -9.24
N SER A 71 -25.12 -13.48 -9.11
CA SER A 71 -26.26 -14.40 -9.12
C SER A 71 -26.79 -14.66 -7.70
N ASP A 72 -28.11 -14.87 -7.60
CA ASP A 72 -28.82 -15.32 -6.40
C ASP A 72 -28.24 -16.59 -5.76
N LYS A 73 -27.63 -17.45 -6.59
CA LYS A 73 -26.92 -18.67 -6.16
C LYS A 73 -25.66 -18.37 -5.37
N VAL A 74 -24.97 -17.26 -5.66
CA VAL A 74 -23.75 -16.87 -4.96
C VAL A 74 -24.09 -15.97 -3.78
N ILE A 75 -24.92 -14.95 -3.98
CA ILE A 75 -25.36 -14.03 -2.92
C ILE A 75 -26.88 -13.93 -3.02
N PRO A 76 -27.65 -14.44 -2.04
CA PRO A 76 -29.11 -14.33 -2.08
C PRO A 76 -29.55 -12.86 -2.03
N ASP A 77 -30.60 -12.49 -2.77
CA ASP A 77 -31.13 -11.12 -2.81
C ASP A 77 -31.52 -10.59 -1.41
N ALA A 78 -31.97 -11.49 -0.53
CA ALA A 78 -32.31 -11.14 0.86
C ALA A 78 -31.07 -10.73 1.71
N GLU A 79 -29.86 -11.08 1.27
CA GLU A 79 -28.59 -10.69 1.90
C GLU A 79 -27.90 -9.54 1.13
N ALA A 80 -28.41 -9.13 -0.03
CA ALA A 80 -27.76 -8.19 -0.95
C ALA A 80 -28.17 -6.73 -0.69
N ASP A 81 -27.61 -6.14 0.37
CA ASP A 81 -27.85 -4.72 0.71
C ASP A 81 -26.76 -3.81 0.09
N VAL A 82 -25.52 -3.92 0.60
CA VAL A 82 -24.39 -3.11 0.18
C VAL A 82 -23.25 -3.99 -0.32
N ALA A 83 -22.70 -3.67 -1.50
CA ALA A 83 -21.48 -4.26 -2.03
C ALA A 83 -20.32 -3.25 -1.98
N ILE A 84 -19.18 -3.69 -1.45
CA ILE A 84 -17.90 -2.96 -1.53
C ILE A 84 -16.98 -3.77 -2.43
N LEU A 85 -16.64 -3.21 -3.59
CA LEU A 85 -15.76 -3.81 -4.59
C LEU A 85 -14.36 -3.22 -4.40
N GLU A 86 -13.48 -3.98 -3.75
CA GLU A 86 -12.05 -3.67 -3.69
C GLU A 86 -11.44 -3.94 -5.07
N GLU A 87 -10.86 -2.91 -5.69
CA GLU A 87 -10.36 -2.93 -7.07
C GLU A 87 -11.44 -3.39 -8.07
N PRO A 88 -12.49 -2.58 -8.30
CA PRO A 88 -13.61 -2.96 -9.17
C PRO A 88 -13.17 -3.38 -10.59
N GLU A 89 -12.00 -2.92 -11.05
CA GLU A 89 -11.31 -3.39 -12.25
C GLU A 89 -11.16 -4.92 -12.30
N HIS A 90 -10.75 -5.53 -11.20
CA HIS A 90 -10.48 -6.97 -11.10
C HIS A 90 -11.76 -7.81 -11.22
N LEU A 91 -12.87 -7.19 -10.82
CA LEU A 91 -14.19 -7.81 -10.83
C LEU A 91 -14.94 -7.53 -12.13
N ASN A 92 -14.83 -6.33 -12.72
CA ASN A 92 -15.68 -5.93 -13.85
C ASN A 92 -15.02 -5.91 -15.23
N TRP A 93 -13.69 -5.83 -15.39
CA TRP A 93 -13.06 -5.86 -16.73
C TRP A 93 -13.47 -7.10 -17.53
N PHE A 94 -13.75 -8.17 -16.80
CA PHE A 94 -14.05 -9.47 -17.32
C PHE A 94 -15.44 -9.97 -16.88
N HIS A 95 -16.28 -9.13 -16.28
CA HIS A 95 -17.60 -9.56 -15.81
C HIS A 95 -18.61 -9.74 -16.95
N HIS A 96 -19.33 -10.86 -16.94
CA HIS A 96 -20.41 -11.15 -17.88
C HIS A 96 -21.75 -11.45 -17.18
N GLY A 97 -21.80 -11.32 -15.86
CA GLY A 97 -23.02 -11.49 -15.07
C GLY A 97 -23.95 -10.28 -15.12
N GLY A 98 -24.96 -10.29 -14.25
CA GLY A 98 -25.82 -9.13 -14.01
C GLY A 98 -25.03 -7.91 -13.50
N ARG A 99 -25.62 -6.71 -13.49
CA ARG A 99 -24.93 -5.57 -12.88
C ARG A 99 -24.97 -5.71 -11.37
N TRP A 100 -23.89 -5.35 -10.68
CA TRP A 100 -23.88 -5.29 -9.22
C TRP A 100 -25.03 -4.43 -8.67
N THR A 101 -25.31 -3.30 -9.33
CA THR A 101 -26.41 -2.37 -8.98
C THR A 101 -27.80 -2.91 -9.27
N ASP A 102 -27.93 -4.01 -10.02
CA ASP A 102 -29.23 -4.66 -10.23
C ASP A 102 -29.55 -5.60 -9.06
N GLN A 103 -28.53 -6.08 -8.34
CA GLN A 103 -28.67 -7.00 -7.21
C GLN A 103 -28.56 -6.31 -5.85
N PHE A 104 -27.64 -5.36 -5.70
CA PHE A 104 -27.38 -4.65 -4.46
C PHE A 104 -28.03 -3.27 -4.47
N SER A 105 -28.53 -2.84 -3.32
CA SER A 105 -29.10 -1.50 -3.14
C SER A 105 -28.04 -0.41 -3.27
N HIS A 106 -26.81 -0.68 -2.84
CA HIS A 106 -25.68 0.23 -2.97
C HIS A 106 -24.39 -0.51 -3.35
N VAL A 107 -23.64 0.03 -4.32
CA VAL A 107 -22.37 -0.52 -4.77
C VAL A 107 -21.27 0.54 -4.70
N VAL A 108 -20.25 0.30 -3.88
CA VAL A 108 -19.09 1.17 -3.70
C VAL A 108 -17.87 0.50 -4.33
N GLY A 109 -17.20 1.15 -5.28
CA GLY A 109 -15.89 0.72 -5.77
C GLY A 109 -14.77 1.43 -5.01
N ILE A 110 -13.77 0.70 -4.53
CA ILE A 110 -12.54 1.28 -3.94
C ILE A 110 -11.38 0.99 -4.87
N VAL A 111 -10.74 2.03 -5.38
CA VAL A 111 -9.70 1.93 -6.41
C VAL A 111 -8.32 2.17 -5.79
N HIS A 112 -7.46 1.15 -5.89
CA HIS A 112 -6.12 1.13 -5.29
C HIS A 112 -4.99 1.17 -6.31
N THR A 113 -5.15 0.54 -7.47
CA THR A 113 -4.07 0.36 -8.44
C THR A 113 -4.05 1.45 -9.50
N ASN A 114 -2.90 2.12 -9.66
CA ASN A 114 -2.66 3.06 -10.75
C ASN A 114 -2.22 2.34 -12.02
N TYR A 115 -3.16 1.67 -12.70
CA TYR A 115 -2.87 0.92 -13.92
C TYR A 115 -2.28 1.77 -15.06
N LEU A 116 -2.57 3.07 -15.07
CA LEU A 116 -2.01 3.99 -16.05
C LEU A 116 -0.49 4.11 -15.87
N GLU A 117 -0.03 4.35 -14.65
CA GLU A 117 1.39 4.41 -14.29
C GLU A 117 2.10 3.09 -14.60
N TYR A 118 1.51 1.95 -14.22
CA TYR A 118 2.06 0.63 -14.53
C TYR A 118 2.16 0.37 -16.05
N SER A 119 1.19 0.85 -16.84
CA SER A 119 1.21 0.68 -18.30
C SER A 119 2.28 1.52 -18.99
N GLN A 120 2.76 2.59 -18.35
CA GLN A 120 3.74 3.52 -18.91
C GLN A 120 5.19 3.13 -18.61
N LYS A 121 5.43 2.31 -17.56
CA LYS A 121 6.78 1.94 -17.09
C LYS A 121 7.32 0.61 -17.65
N ASP A 122 6.60 -0.04 -18.55
CA ASP A 122 7.06 -1.28 -19.17
C ASP A 122 7.89 -0.99 -20.43
N ASP A 123 9.19 -0.72 -20.21
CA ASP A 123 10.17 -0.33 -21.24
C ASP A 123 10.42 -1.39 -22.33
N GLN A 124 9.85 -2.60 -22.20
CA GLN A 124 10.03 -3.70 -23.17
C GLN A 124 8.91 -3.85 -24.20
N ARG A 125 7.93 -2.96 -24.26
CA ARG A 125 6.79 -3.10 -25.20
C ARG A 125 6.93 -2.30 -26.49
N ASP A 126 6.41 -2.88 -27.57
CA ASP A 126 6.26 -2.26 -28.89
C ASP A 126 5.54 -0.90 -28.79
N PHE A 127 6.09 0.14 -29.43
CA PHE A 127 5.65 1.54 -29.33
C PHE A 127 4.15 1.75 -29.63
N LEU A 128 3.58 0.97 -30.57
CA LEU A 128 2.16 1.04 -30.92
C LEU A 128 1.25 0.44 -29.82
N VAL A 129 1.73 -0.57 -29.10
CA VAL A 129 1.02 -1.21 -27.98
C VAL A 129 1.08 -0.31 -26.75
N SER A 130 2.24 0.29 -26.46
CA SER A 130 2.41 1.23 -25.34
C SER A 130 1.66 2.55 -25.53
N ALA A 131 1.47 3.03 -26.76
CA ALA A 131 0.66 4.23 -27.03
C ALA A 131 -0.86 4.00 -26.89
N GLY A 132 -1.36 2.82 -27.27
CA GLY A 132 -2.80 2.49 -27.22
C GLY A 132 -3.29 1.99 -25.86
N GLN A 133 -2.42 1.33 -25.08
CA GLN A 133 -2.78 0.70 -23.82
C GLN A 133 -3.29 1.70 -22.75
N PRO A 134 -2.69 2.89 -22.55
CA PRO A 134 -3.25 3.92 -21.66
C PRO A 134 -4.70 4.29 -21.98
N VAL A 135 -5.04 4.40 -23.26
CA VAL A 135 -6.38 4.75 -23.72
C VAL A 135 -7.35 3.59 -23.49
N VAL A 136 -6.94 2.36 -23.80
CA VAL A 136 -7.75 1.15 -23.58
C VAL A 136 -7.97 0.91 -22.09
N THR A 137 -6.93 0.98 -21.26
CA THR A 137 -7.02 0.86 -19.81
C THR A 137 -7.92 1.95 -19.22
N SER A 138 -7.77 3.19 -19.67
CA SER A 138 -8.63 4.31 -19.26
C SER A 138 -10.10 4.06 -19.60
N LEU A 139 -10.39 3.58 -20.81
CA LEU A 139 -11.74 3.24 -21.25
C LEU A 139 -12.32 2.07 -20.46
N LEU A 140 -11.53 1.00 -20.24
CA LEU A 140 -11.94 -0.16 -19.46
C LEU A 140 -12.25 0.24 -18.01
N ASN A 141 -11.44 1.10 -17.40
CA ASN A 141 -11.67 1.61 -16.05
C ASN A 141 -12.94 2.46 -15.97
N GLN A 142 -13.16 3.33 -16.96
CA GLN A 142 -14.37 4.14 -17.01
C GLN A 142 -15.63 3.27 -17.14
N ILE A 143 -15.63 2.25 -18.00
CA ILE A 143 -16.78 1.35 -18.20
C ILE A 143 -17.03 0.50 -16.95
N THR A 144 -15.96 -0.02 -16.36
CA THR A 144 -15.98 -0.87 -15.15
C THR A 144 -16.53 -0.15 -13.93
N CYS A 145 -16.22 1.14 -13.81
CA CYS A 145 -16.71 2.00 -12.73
C CYS A 145 -18.15 2.50 -12.96
N GLN A 146 -18.79 2.19 -14.10
CA GLN A 146 -20.22 2.49 -14.28
C GLN A 146 -21.13 1.49 -13.54
N PHE A 147 -20.60 0.32 -13.18
CA PHE A 147 -21.32 -0.71 -12.42
C PHE A 147 -21.31 -0.46 -10.90
N THR A 148 -20.85 0.71 -10.46
CA THR A 148 -20.82 1.14 -9.06
C THR A 148 -21.58 2.47 -8.89
N ASP A 149 -22.23 2.69 -7.77
CA ASP A 149 -22.93 3.96 -7.47
C ASP A 149 -21.95 5.09 -7.16
N VAL A 150 -20.81 4.75 -6.54
CA VAL A 150 -19.73 5.68 -6.19
C VAL A 150 -18.39 4.96 -6.30
N ASN A 151 -17.37 5.70 -6.75
CA ASN A 151 -15.99 5.21 -6.81
C ASN A 151 -15.10 6.01 -5.86
N ILE A 152 -14.56 5.36 -4.85
CA ILE A 152 -13.62 5.95 -3.89
C ILE A 152 -12.21 5.73 -4.42
N LYS A 153 -11.47 6.81 -4.60
CA LYS A 153 -10.05 6.81 -4.95
C LYS A 153 -9.25 7.18 -3.71
N LEU A 154 -8.23 6.41 -3.37
CA LEU A 154 -7.43 6.72 -2.17
C LEU A 154 -6.60 8.00 -2.31
N SER A 155 -6.34 8.46 -3.53
CA SER A 155 -5.75 9.76 -3.80
C SER A 155 -6.13 10.34 -5.15
N GLY A 156 -5.75 11.60 -5.38
CA GLY A 156 -5.99 12.32 -6.63
C GLY A 156 -5.10 11.89 -7.80
N VAL A 157 -4.10 11.02 -7.59
CA VAL A 157 -3.22 10.54 -8.67
C VAL A 157 -3.97 9.69 -9.70
N LEU A 158 -5.02 9.01 -9.26
CA LEU A 158 -5.84 8.18 -10.12
C LEU A 158 -6.68 9.04 -11.07
N MET A 159 -6.79 8.56 -12.30
CA MET A 159 -7.62 9.18 -13.34
C MET A 159 -9.05 9.49 -12.85
N LYS A 160 -9.72 10.44 -13.50
CA LYS A 160 -11.12 10.75 -13.21
C LYS A 160 -12.00 9.55 -13.56
N LEU A 161 -12.82 9.12 -12.60
CA LEU A 161 -13.77 8.03 -12.77
C LEU A 161 -15.21 8.55 -12.63
N PRO A 162 -16.22 7.85 -13.20
CA PRO A 162 -17.62 8.19 -12.99
C PRO A 162 -17.97 8.25 -11.50
N ARG A 163 -18.64 9.33 -11.08
CA ARG A 163 -19.12 9.51 -9.68
C ARG A 163 -18.01 9.31 -8.64
N ASP A 164 -16.79 9.74 -8.95
CA ASP A 164 -15.64 9.51 -8.07
C ASP A 164 -15.56 10.49 -6.89
N LYS A 165 -14.96 10.03 -5.80
CA LYS A 165 -14.58 10.82 -4.63
C LYS A 165 -13.16 10.41 -4.21
N VAL A 166 -12.34 11.39 -3.88
CA VAL A 166 -11.00 11.15 -3.32
C VAL A 166 -11.14 11.11 -1.80
N MET A 167 -10.87 9.96 -1.18
CA MET A 167 -11.02 9.75 0.25
C MET A 167 -10.19 8.54 0.68
N ASN A 168 -9.41 8.69 1.74
CA ASN A 168 -8.78 7.54 2.39
C ASN A 168 -9.86 6.75 3.16
N VAL A 169 -9.92 5.44 2.89
CA VAL A 169 -10.76 4.49 3.63
C VAL A 169 -9.93 3.41 4.33
N ASN A 170 -8.61 3.49 4.21
CA ASN A 170 -7.70 2.57 4.85
C ASN A 170 -7.47 3.02 6.29
N GLY A 171 -7.62 2.11 7.23
CA GLY A 171 -7.23 2.32 8.62
C GLY A 171 -5.92 1.60 8.96
N VAL A 172 -5.25 2.04 10.01
CA VAL A 172 -4.09 1.36 10.59
C VAL A 172 -4.49 0.35 11.68
N GLN A 173 -3.78 -0.77 11.78
CA GLN A 173 -4.06 -1.75 12.83
C GLN A 173 -3.75 -1.20 14.24
N PRO A 174 -4.54 -1.53 15.28
CA PRO A 174 -4.33 -1.04 16.64
C PRO A 174 -2.93 -1.30 17.21
N ARG A 175 -2.27 -2.38 16.79
CA ARG A 175 -0.91 -2.73 17.21
C ARG A 175 0.12 -1.62 16.94
N PHE A 176 -0.03 -0.91 15.83
CA PHE A 176 0.86 0.20 15.50
C PHE A 176 0.63 1.40 16.42
N LEU A 177 -0.65 1.71 16.70
CA LEU A 177 -1.02 2.76 17.66
C LEU A 177 -0.51 2.46 19.08
N ASP A 178 -0.51 1.20 19.49
CA ASP A 178 0.02 0.79 20.79
C ASP A 178 1.55 0.94 20.88
N ILE A 179 2.27 0.76 19.77
CA ILE A 179 3.69 1.11 19.66
C ILE A 179 3.87 2.62 19.84
N GLY A 180 3.09 3.44 19.11
CA GLY A 180 3.18 4.90 19.20
C GLY A 180 2.90 5.44 20.62
N LYS A 181 1.91 4.86 21.33
CA LYS A 181 1.65 5.19 22.73
C LYS A 181 2.84 4.90 23.64
N LYS A 182 3.50 3.75 23.45
CA LYS A 182 4.70 3.38 24.22
C LYS A 182 5.85 4.33 23.94
N VAL A 183 6.14 4.59 22.67
CA VAL A 183 7.16 5.56 22.24
C VAL A 183 6.96 6.91 22.92
N HIS A 184 5.73 7.44 22.89
CA HIS A 184 5.48 8.74 23.49
C HIS A 184 5.60 8.72 25.02
N ALA A 185 5.10 7.66 25.67
CA ALA A 185 5.29 7.49 27.11
C ALA A 185 6.78 7.45 27.50
N ASP A 186 7.64 6.87 26.66
CA ASP A 186 9.09 6.80 26.87
C ASP A 186 9.76 8.16 26.69
N LEU A 187 9.36 8.93 25.68
CA LEU A 187 9.86 10.29 25.45
C LEU A 187 9.51 11.27 26.59
N GLN A 188 8.36 11.08 27.25
CA GLN A 188 7.94 11.94 28.37
C GLN A 188 8.57 11.54 29.72
N ARG A 189 9.24 10.38 29.81
CA ARG A 189 9.84 9.92 31.07
C ARG A 189 11.14 10.66 31.38
N PRO A 190 11.27 11.32 32.54
CA PRO A 190 12.51 11.98 32.95
C PRO A 190 13.68 10.99 32.99
N ASN A 191 14.84 11.38 32.43
CA ASN A 191 16.05 10.56 32.36
C ASN A 191 15.92 9.23 31.58
N SER A 192 14.87 9.04 30.77
CA SER A 192 14.77 7.89 29.87
C SER A 192 15.77 8.04 28.72
N LYS A 193 16.35 6.92 28.27
CA LYS A 193 17.05 6.89 26.98
C LYS A 193 16.02 7.10 25.87
N SER A 194 16.44 7.75 24.77
CA SER A 194 15.62 7.87 23.57
C SER A 194 15.09 6.48 23.16
N PRO A 195 13.79 6.32 22.88
CA PRO A 195 13.26 5.07 22.35
C PRO A 195 13.78 4.78 20.92
N PHE A 196 14.40 5.78 20.29
CA PHE A 196 14.98 5.69 18.96
C PHE A 196 16.51 5.74 19.00
N PRO A 197 17.19 4.58 19.10
CA PRO A 197 18.64 4.53 18.95
C PRO A 197 19.10 4.66 17.49
N LYS A 198 18.19 4.53 16.51
CA LYS A 198 18.49 4.64 15.07
C LYS A 198 17.88 5.89 14.44
N GLY A 199 18.46 6.30 13.30
CA GLY A 199 18.05 7.47 12.53
C GLY A 199 16.85 7.19 11.62
N ALA A 200 17.12 7.12 10.31
CA ALA A 200 16.11 7.05 9.28
C ALA A 200 16.09 5.68 8.58
N TYR A 201 14.90 5.29 8.10
CA TYR A 201 14.72 4.09 7.28
C TYR A 201 13.67 4.30 6.19
N PHE A 202 13.75 3.46 5.17
CA PHE A 202 12.72 3.23 4.17
C PHE A 202 12.24 1.77 4.27
N LEU A 203 10.97 1.53 4.00
CA LEU A 203 10.39 0.19 3.91
C LEU A 203 9.49 0.12 2.68
N GLY A 204 9.85 -0.74 1.72
CA GLY A 204 9.09 -0.93 0.50
C GLY A 204 9.59 -2.13 -0.30
N LYS A 205 8.82 -2.60 -1.28
CA LYS A 205 9.28 -3.68 -2.18
C LYS A 205 10.49 -3.17 -2.96
N ALA A 206 11.55 -3.98 -3.08
CA ALA A 206 12.76 -3.60 -3.80
C ALA A 206 12.52 -3.64 -5.32
N LEU A 207 11.90 -2.57 -5.83
CA LEU A 207 11.64 -2.28 -7.23
C LEU A 207 12.08 -0.85 -7.53
N TRP A 208 12.67 -0.60 -8.70
CA TRP A 208 13.12 0.75 -9.07
C TRP A 208 12.03 1.82 -8.94
N ALA A 209 10.80 1.48 -9.32
CA ALA A 209 9.63 2.36 -9.25
C ALA A 209 9.16 2.70 -7.82
N LYS A 210 9.78 2.12 -6.78
CA LYS A 210 9.38 2.24 -5.37
C LYS A 210 10.36 3.11 -4.57
N GLY A 211 10.81 4.24 -5.11
CA GLY A 211 11.55 5.26 -4.35
C GLY A 211 13.08 5.13 -4.38
N TYR A 212 13.62 4.00 -4.87
CA TYR A 212 15.07 3.76 -4.87
C TYR A 212 15.81 4.64 -5.88
N THR A 213 15.22 4.89 -7.05
CA THR A 213 15.77 5.82 -8.04
C THR A 213 15.88 7.22 -7.41
N GLU A 214 14.82 7.69 -6.77
CA GLU A 214 14.76 9.01 -6.15
C GLU A 214 15.79 9.16 -5.02
N PHE A 215 16.04 8.10 -4.24
CA PHE A 215 17.10 8.11 -3.23
C PHE A 215 18.50 8.24 -3.85
N LEU A 216 18.80 7.46 -4.89
CA LEU A 216 20.11 7.51 -5.55
C LEU A 216 20.33 8.84 -6.26
N GLU A 217 19.33 9.38 -6.94
CA GLU A 217 19.38 10.69 -7.57
C GLU A 217 19.62 11.79 -6.54
N ALA A 218 18.86 11.77 -5.44
CA ALA A 218 19.02 12.74 -4.37
C ALA A 218 20.40 12.63 -3.71
N TYR A 219 20.89 11.42 -3.47
CA TYR A 219 22.23 11.21 -2.94
C TYR A 219 23.30 11.71 -3.90
N ASN A 220 23.20 11.43 -5.20
CA ASN A 220 24.17 11.87 -6.20
C ASN A 220 24.26 13.40 -6.30
N GLU A 221 23.16 14.11 -6.06
CA GLU A 221 23.14 15.58 -6.00
C GLU A 221 23.74 16.14 -4.70
N LEU A 222 23.57 15.43 -3.59
CA LEU A 222 23.90 15.93 -2.25
C LEU A 222 25.25 15.46 -1.71
N GLN A 223 25.71 14.27 -2.10
CA GLN A 223 26.94 13.58 -1.67
C GLN A 223 27.38 13.93 -0.25
N ASP A 224 28.39 14.79 -0.10
CA ASP A 224 29.00 15.24 1.18
C ASP A 224 28.01 15.90 2.16
N ARG A 225 26.82 16.25 1.69
CA ARG A 225 25.76 16.91 2.46
C ARG A 225 24.66 15.92 2.87
N TRP A 226 24.73 14.64 2.51
CA TRP A 226 23.70 13.67 2.87
C TRP A 226 23.57 13.52 4.40
N PRO A 227 22.36 13.53 4.97
CA PRO A 227 22.19 13.57 6.42
C PRO A 227 22.11 12.15 7.01
N GLY A 228 23.23 11.70 7.57
CA GLY A 228 23.30 10.46 8.34
C GLY A 228 23.14 9.18 7.50
N GLU A 229 23.05 8.04 8.18
CA GLU A 229 22.83 6.73 7.57
C GLU A 229 21.33 6.53 7.23
N LEU A 230 21.06 5.80 6.14
CA LEU A 230 19.71 5.41 5.74
C LEU A 230 19.64 3.90 5.57
N ASP A 231 18.79 3.25 6.37
CA ASP A 231 18.57 1.80 6.28
C ASP A 231 17.37 1.52 5.35
N LEU A 232 17.59 0.74 4.29
CA LEU A 232 16.60 0.41 3.26
C LEU A 232 16.13 -1.02 3.44
N TYR A 233 14.85 -1.21 3.81
CA TYR A 233 14.23 -2.51 3.97
C TYR A 233 13.35 -2.86 2.78
N GLY A 234 13.59 -4.01 2.18
CA GLY A 234 12.80 -4.48 1.05
C GLY A 234 13.35 -5.74 0.43
N SER A 235 12.46 -6.55 -0.14
CA SER A 235 12.82 -7.65 -1.02
C SER A 235 12.05 -7.50 -2.33
N GLY A 236 12.65 -7.91 -3.45
CA GLY A 236 12.07 -7.71 -4.78
C GLY A 236 13.02 -8.13 -5.89
N GLU A 237 12.53 -8.13 -7.13
CA GLU A 237 13.28 -8.58 -8.30
C GLU A 237 14.47 -7.67 -8.64
N ASP A 238 14.39 -6.39 -8.30
CA ASP A 238 15.45 -5.40 -8.55
C ASP A 238 16.45 -5.28 -7.40
N GLN A 239 16.32 -6.07 -6.33
CA GLN A 239 17.11 -5.92 -5.10
C GLN A 239 18.62 -5.88 -5.37
N GLU A 240 19.15 -6.83 -6.15
CA GLU A 240 20.59 -6.91 -6.44
C GLU A 240 21.05 -5.71 -7.28
N ALA A 241 20.29 -5.34 -8.32
CA ALA A 241 20.62 -4.20 -9.17
C ALA A 241 20.61 -2.87 -8.40
N ILE A 242 19.68 -2.69 -7.46
CA ILE A 242 19.61 -1.52 -6.59
C ILE A 242 20.84 -1.44 -5.67
N ARG A 243 21.23 -2.57 -5.06
CA ARG A 243 22.43 -2.65 -4.21
C ARG A 243 23.69 -2.29 -4.99
N GLU A 244 23.89 -2.88 -6.16
CA GLU A 244 25.04 -2.60 -7.01
C GLU A 244 25.12 -1.11 -7.42
N ALA A 245 23.98 -0.49 -7.74
CA ALA A 245 23.93 0.92 -8.11
C ALA A 245 24.29 1.84 -6.91
N ALA A 246 23.81 1.52 -5.71
CA ALA A 246 24.13 2.25 -4.49
C ALA A 246 25.61 2.12 -4.11
N GLU A 247 26.17 0.92 -4.19
CA GLU A 247 27.59 0.66 -3.96
C GLU A 247 28.47 1.43 -4.95
N LYS A 248 28.10 1.43 -6.24
CA LYS A 248 28.80 2.18 -7.28
C LYS A 248 28.73 3.70 -7.06
N ALA A 249 27.62 4.20 -6.53
CA ALA A 249 27.47 5.61 -6.16
C ALA A 249 28.22 5.97 -4.87
N GLY A 250 28.67 4.98 -4.08
CA GLY A 250 29.23 5.19 -2.75
C GLY A 250 28.19 5.73 -1.77
N ALA A 251 26.91 5.37 -1.94
CA ALA A 251 25.84 5.82 -1.07
C ALA A 251 25.91 5.15 0.32
N PRO A 252 25.74 5.89 1.43
CA PRO A 252 25.77 5.35 2.78
C PRO A 252 24.43 4.67 3.13
N PHE A 253 24.00 3.74 2.27
CA PHE A 253 22.74 3.03 2.40
C PHE A 253 22.98 1.59 2.87
N THR A 254 22.31 1.17 3.93
CA THR A 254 22.36 -0.21 4.42
C THR A 254 21.14 -0.97 3.92
N PHE A 255 21.34 -2.07 3.21
CA PHE A 255 20.24 -2.85 2.65
C PHE A 255 19.88 -4.06 3.51
N HIS A 256 18.59 -4.17 3.83
CA HIS A 256 18.01 -5.25 4.63
C HIS A 256 16.87 -5.94 3.88
N GLU A 257 16.65 -7.22 4.20
CA GLU A 257 15.48 -7.97 3.71
C GLU A 257 14.17 -7.35 4.21
N GLY A 258 13.07 -7.63 3.49
CA GLY A 258 11.73 -7.26 3.92
C GLY A 258 11.38 -7.83 5.31
N THR A 259 10.78 -7.00 6.16
CA THR A 259 10.44 -7.35 7.55
C THR A 259 9.04 -6.84 7.94
N ASP A 260 8.52 -7.29 9.08
CA ASP A 260 7.27 -6.76 9.65
C ASP A 260 7.51 -5.33 10.13
N HIS A 261 6.70 -4.39 9.67
CA HIS A 261 6.86 -2.97 10.03
C HIS A 261 6.71 -2.73 11.54
N ALA A 262 5.92 -3.57 12.23
CA ALA A 262 5.79 -3.54 13.68
C ALA A 262 6.92 -4.30 14.41
N GLY A 263 7.93 -4.80 13.69
CA GLY A 263 9.03 -5.58 14.23
C GLY A 263 9.95 -4.76 15.16
N PRO A 264 10.59 -5.40 16.15
CA PRO A 264 11.45 -4.72 17.12
C PRO A 264 12.65 -4.00 16.48
N GLU A 265 13.12 -4.45 15.32
CA GLU A 265 14.16 -3.79 14.53
C GLU A 265 13.67 -2.44 13.95
N ILE A 266 12.44 -2.37 13.46
CA ILE A 266 11.90 -1.14 12.88
C ILE A 266 11.43 -0.15 13.95
N GLN A 267 10.97 -0.64 15.10
CA GLN A 267 10.54 0.24 16.20
C GLN A 267 11.66 1.20 16.66
N GLN A 268 12.93 0.82 16.47
CA GLN A 268 14.12 1.59 16.87
C GLN A 268 14.40 2.86 16.05
N TYR A 269 13.79 3.03 14.87
CA TYR A 269 14.02 4.21 14.03
C TYR A 269 13.07 5.35 14.36
N LYS A 270 13.58 6.58 14.34
CA LYS A 270 12.75 7.78 14.53
C LYS A 270 12.05 8.24 13.26
N VAL A 271 12.72 8.13 12.11
CA VAL A 271 12.28 8.76 10.86
C VAL A 271 11.98 7.70 9.81
N PHE A 272 10.74 7.70 9.31
CA PHE A 272 10.38 6.98 8.10
C PHE A 272 10.50 7.93 6.90
N VAL A 273 11.18 7.51 5.85
CA VAL A 273 11.35 8.31 4.63
C VAL A 273 10.69 7.57 3.48
N ASN A 274 9.88 8.26 2.67
CA ASN A 274 9.29 7.69 1.45
C ASN A 274 9.33 8.70 0.29
N PRO A 275 10.27 8.55 -0.65
CA PRO A 275 10.37 9.44 -1.81
C PRO A 275 9.50 9.02 -2.99
N SER A 276 8.81 7.87 -2.90
CA SER A 276 8.03 7.36 -4.02
C SER A 276 6.85 8.26 -4.38
N GLN A 277 6.68 8.50 -5.68
CA GLN A 277 5.56 9.24 -6.26
C GLN A 277 4.60 8.33 -7.05
N SER A 278 4.88 7.03 -7.14
CA SER A 278 4.13 6.09 -7.96
C SER A 278 2.95 5.42 -7.23
N GLU A 279 2.95 5.47 -5.89
CA GLU A 279 1.86 4.90 -5.07
C GLU A 279 0.56 5.68 -5.24
N VAL A 280 -0.58 5.00 -5.07
CA VAL A 280 -1.86 5.71 -4.84
C VAL A 280 -1.94 6.20 -3.41
N LEU A 281 -1.59 5.34 -2.45
CA LEU A 281 -1.47 5.68 -1.03
C LEU A 281 -0.46 4.72 -0.39
N CYS A 282 0.56 5.24 0.28
CA CYS A 282 1.56 4.40 0.95
C CYS A 282 1.09 4.03 2.37
N THR A 283 0.64 2.79 2.56
CA THR A 283 0.22 2.30 3.88
C THR A 283 1.36 2.29 4.90
N ALA A 284 2.61 2.09 4.46
CA ALA A 284 3.78 2.18 5.34
C ALA A 284 3.92 3.59 5.96
N THR A 285 3.55 4.67 5.26
CA THR A 285 3.48 6.01 5.86
C THR A 285 2.48 6.05 7.01
N ALA A 286 1.29 5.46 6.83
CA ALA A 286 0.26 5.42 7.87
C ALA A 286 0.72 4.60 9.09
N GLU A 287 1.33 3.44 8.85
CA GLU A 287 1.89 2.57 9.90
C GLU A 287 3.01 3.28 10.68
N ALA A 288 3.91 4.00 10.00
CA ALA A 288 4.97 4.78 10.63
C ALA A 288 4.41 5.91 11.51
N LEU A 289 3.42 6.66 11.01
CA LEU A 289 2.73 7.68 11.81
C LEU A 289 2.07 7.09 13.05
N ALA A 290 1.39 5.95 12.90
CA ALA A 290 0.72 5.26 14.01
C ALA A 290 1.72 4.78 15.07
N MET A 291 2.92 4.38 14.66
CA MET A 291 4.04 4.04 15.55
C MET A 291 4.72 5.26 16.20
N GLY A 292 4.21 6.47 15.98
CA GLY A 292 4.74 7.69 16.58
C GLY A 292 6.07 8.12 15.98
N LYS A 293 6.28 7.89 14.67
CA LYS A 293 7.48 8.29 13.94
C LYS A 293 7.26 9.62 13.20
N VAL A 294 8.36 10.28 12.82
CA VAL A 294 8.33 11.40 11.87
C VAL A 294 8.40 10.83 10.45
N CYS A 295 7.53 11.29 9.55
CA CYS A 295 7.50 10.84 8.17
C CYS A 295 8.01 11.95 7.24
N VAL A 296 9.04 11.67 6.44
CA VAL A 296 9.56 12.56 5.40
C VAL A 296 9.15 12.01 4.04
N ILE A 297 8.20 12.65 3.37
CA ILE A 297 7.56 12.10 2.16
C ILE A 297 7.63 13.07 0.97
N ALA A 298 7.62 12.54 -0.25
CA ALA A 298 7.57 13.38 -1.44
C ALA A 298 6.26 14.20 -1.48
N LYS A 299 6.35 15.48 -1.82
CA LYS A 299 5.19 16.33 -2.08
C LYS A 299 4.59 15.95 -3.42
N HIS A 300 3.53 15.15 -3.37
CA HIS A 300 2.89 14.57 -4.54
C HIS A 300 1.42 14.30 -4.23
N THR A 301 0.57 14.29 -5.25
CA THR A 301 -0.90 14.12 -5.11
C THR A 301 -1.28 12.84 -4.36
N SER A 302 -0.46 11.79 -4.45
CA SER A 302 -0.67 10.54 -3.70
C SER A 302 -0.47 10.66 -2.18
N ASN A 303 0.23 11.70 -1.74
CA ASN A 303 0.58 11.94 -0.34
C ASN A 303 -0.25 13.06 0.29
N GLU A 304 -1.17 13.72 -0.45
CA GLU A 304 -2.01 14.81 0.06
C GLU A 304 -2.74 14.46 1.36
N PHE A 305 -3.22 13.21 1.48
CA PHE A 305 -3.84 12.73 2.71
C PHE A 305 -2.90 12.80 3.92
N PHE A 306 -1.61 12.58 3.76
CA PHE A 306 -0.65 12.61 4.86
C PHE A 306 -0.17 14.02 5.22
N GLU A 307 -0.30 15.01 4.33
CA GLU A 307 0.18 16.38 4.58
C GLU A 307 -0.52 17.07 5.77
N GLN A 308 -1.70 16.58 6.16
CA GLN A 308 -2.45 17.11 7.31
C GLN A 308 -1.87 16.70 8.67
N PHE A 309 -0.96 15.72 8.73
CA PHE A 309 -0.41 15.20 9.97
C PHE A 309 0.78 16.04 10.46
N SER A 310 0.80 16.34 11.76
CA SER A 310 1.78 17.17 12.45
C SER A 310 3.21 16.63 12.42
N ASN A 311 3.37 15.32 12.23
CA ASN A 311 4.64 14.62 12.12
C ASN A 311 5.06 14.33 10.66
N VAL A 312 4.43 14.97 9.68
CA VAL A 312 4.77 14.81 8.26
C VAL A 312 5.53 16.01 7.74
N TYR A 313 6.67 15.75 7.10
CA TYR A 313 7.44 16.72 6.33
C TYR A 313 7.45 16.35 4.86
N THR A 314 6.96 17.26 4.02
CA THR A 314 6.97 17.09 2.58
C THR A 314 8.20 17.73 1.95
N PHE A 315 8.70 17.16 0.86
CA PHE A 315 9.78 17.73 0.04
C PHE A 315 9.46 17.63 -1.45
N SER A 316 9.94 18.59 -2.25
CA SER A 316 9.74 18.60 -3.71
C SER A 316 11.03 18.40 -4.52
N ASN A 317 12.19 18.38 -3.87
CA ASN A 317 13.50 18.23 -4.52
C ASN A 317 14.53 17.64 -3.53
N PRO A 318 15.70 17.18 -4.02
CA PRO A 318 16.75 16.61 -3.17
C PRO A 318 17.21 17.53 -2.04
N GLN A 319 17.40 18.82 -2.31
CA GLN A 319 17.81 19.80 -1.31
C GLN A 319 16.80 19.89 -0.15
N GLU A 320 15.50 19.95 -0.46
CA GLU A 320 14.44 19.90 0.55
C GLU A 320 14.41 18.56 1.28
N LEU A 321 14.58 17.42 0.59
CA LEU A 321 14.67 16.11 1.23
C LEU A 321 15.75 16.12 2.30
N ARG A 322 16.95 16.63 2.00
CA ARG A 322 18.03 16.75 2.99
C ARG A 322 17.58 17.59 4.19
N GLU A 323 17.05 18.78 3.93
CA GLU A 323 16.67 19.71 5.00
C GLU A 323 15.57 19.14 5.90
N ARG A 324 14.55 18.49 5.31
CA ARG A 324 13.48 17.82 6.05
C ARG A 324 13.99 16.61 6.83
N LEU A 325 14.88 15.82 6.25
CA LEU A 325 15.48 14.66 6.90
C LEU A 325 16.37 15.09 8.08
N GLN A 326 17.22 16.10 7.88
CA GLN A 326 18.04 16.67 8.95
C GLN A 326 17.20 17.21 10.10
N LYS A 327 16.10 17.92 9.79
CA LYS A 327 15.16 18.42 10.80
C LYS A 327 14.46 17.28 11.55
N ALA A 328 13.95 16.28 10.83
CA ALA A 328 13.30 15.10 11.40
C ALA A 328 14.22 14.30 12.35
N LEU A 329 15.52 14.26 12.04
CA LEU A 329 16.52 13.61 12.89
C LEU A 329 16.82 14.39 14.18
N GLN A 330 16.54 15.69 14.25
CA GLN A 330 16.82 16.54 15.41
C GLN A 330 15.62 16.71 16.35
N GLU A 331 14.41 16.67 15.81
CA GLU A 331 13.18 16.86 16.59
C GLU A 331 12.60 15.53 17.04
N ASP A 332 11.89 15.54 18.17
CA ASP A 332 11.12 14.40 18.63
C ASP A 332 9.71 14.43 18.03
N PRO A 333 9.13 13.26 17.68
CA PRO A 333 7.78 13.19 17.16
C PRO A 333 6.76 13.62 18.21
N LYS A 334 5.73 14.32 17.77
CA LYS A 334 4.58 14.70 18.61
C LYS A 334 3.64 13.52 18.78
N PRO A 335 2.87 13.44 19.88
CA PRO A 335 1.70 12.56 19.92
C PRO A 335 0.77 12.83 18.74
N LEU A 336 0.15 11.78 18.21
CA LEU A 336 -1.04 11.96 17.41
C LEU A 336 -2.13 12.59 18.28
N SER A 337 -2.71 13.68 17.80
CA SER A 337 -3.94 14.24 18.34
C SER A 337 -5.11 13.27 18.15
N ASP A 338 -6.20 13.48 18.88
CA ASP A 338 -7.41 12.66 18.74
C ASP A 338 -7.98 12.71 17.32
N ASP A 339 -7.89 13.85 16.64
CA ASP A 339 -8.32 14.00 15.25
C ASP A 339 -7.41 13.23 14.29
N GLU A 340 -6.09 13.38 14.39
CA GLU A 340 -5.13 12.61 13.58
C GLU A 340 -5.32 11.10 13.79
N ARG A 341 -5.55 10.68 15.04
CA ARG A 341 -5.80 9.27 15.37
C ARG A 341 -7.13 8.74 14.83
N ARG A 342 -8.13 9.60 14.64
CA ARG A 342 -9.44 9.22 14.11
C ARG A 342 -9.41 9.05 12.58
N ILE A 343 -8.58 9.82 11.89
CA ILE A 343 -8.48 9.78 10.43
C ILE A 343 -7.44 8.77 9.92
N LEU A 344 -6.51 8.34 10.76
CA LEU A 344 -5.47 7.32 10.52
C LEU A 344 -5.98 5.91 10.83
#